data_AF-A0A2S4PPZ7-F1
#
_entry.id   AF-A0A2S4PPZ7-F1
#
_cell.length_a   1.000
_cell.length_b   1.000
_cell.length_c   1.000
_cell.angle_alpha   90.00
_cell.angle_beta   90.00
_cell.angle_gamma   90.00
#
_symmetry.space_group_name_H-M   'P 1'
#
loop_
_entity.id
_entity.type
_entity.pdbx_description
1 polymer ?
#
loop_
_entity_poly.entity_id
_entity_poly.type
_entity_poly.pdbx_seq_one_letter_code
_entity_poly.pdbx_strand_id
1 'polypeptide(L)'
;MSTQFWDTDPAVGPADSWTIHGLWPDNCDGSYPTYCSAAPQYHNISDIISTASPSLFKYMNKYWLPNRGSPDRFWEHEWNKHGTCVNTLASKCYSKDQYIAGIEVVEYFQKAVDLFKRLDTYKALSSAGILPSHDKTYSLKEIQETLTQITGQKAILNCHGAQLNEVWYSFNVQGNLQTGRFVPTYGIHSSSGNCPARGIKYLPKKV
;
A
#
# COMPACT_ATOMS: atom_id res chain seq x y z
N MET A 1 3.33 3.16 6.74
CA MET A 1 2.69 1.84 6.52
C MET A 1 2.40 1.66 5.02
N SER A 2 2.73 0.51 4.43
CA SER A 2 2.35 0.16 3.04
C SER A 2 1.18 -0.81 3.08
N THR A 3 0.08 -0.46 2.42
CA THR A 3 -1.20 -1.17 2.50
C THR A 3 -1.61 -1.75 1.15
N GLN A 4 -2.21 -2.93 1.18
CA GLN A 4 -2.59 -3.70 0.00
C GLN A 4 -4.01 -4.23 0.10
N PHE A 5 -4.68 -4.34 -1.05
CA PHE A 5 -6.03 -4.89 -1.19
C PHE A 5 -6.05 -6.25 -1.89
N TRP A 6 -7.00 -7.06 -1.46
CA TRP A 6 -7.52 -8.23 -2.18
C TRP A 6 -9.01 -8.05 -2.45
N ASP A 7 -9.32 -7.37 -3.56
CA ASP A 7 -10.69 -7.13 -4.00
C ASP A 7 -11.16 -8.23 -4.95
N THR A 8 -12.26 -8.91 -4.60
CA THR A 8 -12.83 -10.01 -5.38
C THR A 8 -14.23 -9.73 -5.92
N ASP A 9 -14.94 -8.73 -5.37
CA ASP A 9 -16.28 -8.33 -5.80
C ASP A 9 -16.50 -6.81 -5.57
N PRO A 10 -16.30 -5.96 -6.60
CA PRO A 10 -15.78 -6.32 -7.92
C PRO A 10 -14.32 -6.80 -7.83
N ALA A 11 -13.91 -7.68 -8.75
CA ALA A 11 -12.51 -8.08 -8.86
C ALA A 11 -11.67 -6.93 -9.44
N VAL A 12 -10.53 -6.63 -8.80
CA VAL A 12 -9.64 -5.54 -9.21
C VAL A 12 -8.21 -6.04 -9.40
N GLY A 13 -7.56 -5.62 -10.50
CA GLY A 13 -6.19 -6.01 -10.81
C GLY A 13 -6.04 -7.49 -11.22
N PRO A 14 -4.80 -7.98 -11.35
CA PRO A 14 -4.54 -9.36 -11.78
C PRO A 14 -5.10 -10.41 -10.81
N ALA A 15 -5.50 -11.56 -11.36
CA ALA A 15 -6.05 -12.69 -10.60
C ALA A 15 -5.08 -13.27 -9.58
N ASP A 16 -3.78 -13.11 -9.83
CA ASP A 16 -2.65 -13.66 -9.10
C ASP A 16 -1.81 -12.56 -8.41
N SER A 17 -2.43 -11.43 -8.08
CA SER A 17 -1.72 -10.33 -7.43
C SER A 17 -2.65 -9.52 -6.52
N TRP A 18 -2.12 -9.09 -5.39
CA TRP A 18 -2.74 -8.04 -4.60
C TRP A 18 -2.63 -6.70 -5.34
N THR A 19 -3.38 -5.70 -4.91
CA THR A 19 -3.27 -4.33 -5.43
C THR A 19 -2.84 -3.37 -4.34
N ILE A 20 -2.31 -2.21 -4.71
CA ILE A 20 -1.89 -1.16 -3.79
C ILE A 20 -3.13 -0.43 -3.30
N HIS A 21 -3.24 -0.29 -1.98
CA HIS A 21 -4.16 0.65 -1.35
C HIS A 21 -3.44 1.99 -1.18
N GLY A 22 -2.33 2.02 -0.43
CA GLY A 22 -1.53 3.23 -0.30
C GLY A 22 -0.24 3.12 0.51
N LEU A 23 0.35 4.29 0.76
CA LEU A 23 1.53 4.47 1.61
C LEU A 23 1.26 5.59 2.62
N TRP A 24 1.02 5.24 3.87
CA TRP A 24 0.50 6.17 4.87
C TRP A 24 1.52 6.48 5.95
N PRO A 25 1.84 7.76 6.21
CA PRO A 25 2.62 8.15 7.37
C PRO A 25 1.73 8.17 8.62
N ASP A 26 2.08 7.36 9.62
CA ASP A 26 1.44 7.38 10.95
C ASP A 26 2.39 8.05 11.94
N ASN A 27 1.84 8.75 12.95
CA ASN A 27 2.61 9.24 14.09
C ASN A 27 2.99 8.07 14.99
N CYS A 28 4.10 8.16 15.73
CA CYS A 28 4.59 7.06 16.58
C CYS A 28 3.65 6.63 17.73
N ASP A 29 2.55 7.34 17.97
CA ASP A 29 1.53 7.03 18.98
C ASP A 29 0.31 6.27 18.40
N GLY A 30 0.28 6.00 17.09
CA GLY A 30 -0.80 5.31 16.40
C GLY A 30 -1.84 6.24 15.79
N SER A 31 -1.82 7.53 16.13
CA SER A 31 -2.59 8.54 15.39
C SER A 31 -2.01 8.71 13.98
N TYR A 32 -2.84 9.14 13.03
CA TYR A 32 -2.41 9.37 11.66
C TYR A 32 -2.88 10.76 11.22
N PRO A 33 -1.96 11.65 10.79
CA PRO A 33 -2.35 12.94 10.26
C PRO A 33 -2.94 12.77 8.85
N THR A 34 -3.84 13.67 8.46
CA THR A 34 -4.45 13.67 7.13
C THR A 34 -4.51 15.09 6.57
N TYR A 35 -4.43 15.22 5.24
CA TYR A 35 -4.55 16.50 4.54
C TYR A 35 -3.60 17.57 5.08
N CYS A 36 -2.34 17.21 5.27
CA CYS A 36 -1.33 18.09 5.83
C CYS A 36 -0.88 19.17 4.82
N SER A 37 -0.10 20.13 5.32
CA SER A 37 0.49 21.19 4.51
C SER A 37 2.01 21.02 4.32
N ALA A 38 2.56 19.82 4.51
CA ALA A 38 4.00 19.62 4.35
C ALA A 38 4.40 19.65 2.86
N ALA A 39 3.56 19.11 1.98
CA ALA A 39 3.66 19.23 0.53
C ALA A 39 2.35 19.77 -0.09
N PRO A 40 2.37 20.34 -1.32
CA PRO A 40 1.18 20.88 -1.96
C PRO A 40 0.13 19.81 -2.28
N GLN A 41 -1.14 20.22 -2.29
CA GLN A 41 -2.22 19.41 -2.85
C GLN A 41 -2.29 19.59 -4.37
N TYR A 42 -2.72 18.54 -5.07
CA TYR A 42 -2.89 18.53 -6.53
C TYR A 42 -4.21 17.86 -6.90
N HIS A 43 -4.78 18.27 -8.04
CA HIS A 43 -6.01 17.70 -8.60
C HIS A 43 -5.79 17.02 -9.96
N ASN A 44 -4.54 16.98 -10.43
CA ASN A 44 -4.14 16.47 -11.74
C ASN A 44 -3.01 15.42 -11.60
N ILE A 45 -3.15 14.52 -10.61
CA ILE A 45 -2.12 13.51 -10.28
C ILE A 45 -1.75 12.67 -11.50
N SER A 46 -2.76 12.24 -12.27
CA SER A 46 -2.56 11.45 -13.48
C SER A 46 -1.70 12.16 -14.51
N ASP A 47 -1.95 13.44 -14.78
CA ASP A 47 -1.17 14.24 -15.74
C ASP A 47 0.28 14.43 -15.28
N ILE A 48 0.48 14.69 -13.98
CA ILE A 48 1.82 14.83 -13.39
C ILE A 48 2.62 13.53 -13.60
N ILE A 49 2.03 12.39 -13.23
CA ILE A 49 2.72 11.10 -13.29
C ILE A 49 2.88 10.62 -14.74
N SER A 50 1.87 10.75 -15.60
CA SER A 50 1.94 10.31 -16.99
C SER A 50 2.99 11.08 -17.78
N THR A 51 3.17 12.37 -17.48
CA THR A 51 4.17 13.22 -18.13
C THR A 51 5.57 12.91 -17.63
N ALA A 52 5.77 12.82 -16.31
CA ALA A 52 7.08 12.64 -15.72
C ALA A 52 7.59 11.19 -15.74
N SER A 53 6.69 10.21 -15.62
CA SER A 53 7.02 8.79 -15.53
C SER A 53 5.94 7.89 -16.17
N PRO A 54 5.93 7.75 -17.51
CA PRO A 54 4.96 6.92 -18.22
C PRO A 54 4.93 5.45 -17.78
N SER A 55 6.08 4.91 -17.35
CA SER A 55 6.19 3.53 -16.86
C SER A 55 5.53 3.35 -15.49
N LEU A 56 5.69 4.32 -14.58
CA LEU A 56 4.99 4.36 -13.30
C LEU A 56 3.48 4.47 -13.51
N PHE A 57 3.06 5.40 -14.38
CA PHE A 57 1.65 5.58 -14.73
C PHE A 57 1.01 4.28 -15.25
N LYS A 58 1.68 3.59 -16.18
CA LYS A 58 1.23 2.30 -16.70
C LYS A 58 1.15 1.22 -15.61
N TYR A 59 2.10 1.21 -14.68
CA TYR A 59 2.09 0.24 -13.57
C TYR A 59 0.93 0.51 -12.60
N MET A 60 0.69 1.77 -12.24
CA MET A 60 -0.41 2.18 -11.37
C MET A 60 -1.78 1.84 -11.98
N ASN A 61 -1.96 2.05 -13.29
CA ASN A 61 -3.17 1.63 -14.01
C ASN A 61 -3.42 0.10 -14.00
N LYS A 62 -2.46 -0.71 -13.57
CA LYS A 62 -2.63 -2.16 -13.42
C LYS A 62 -2.73 -2.61 -11.96
N TYR A 63 -2.01 -1.95 -11.06
CA TYR A 63 -1.81 -2.44 -9.68
C TYR A 63 -2.28 -1.49 -8.58
N TRP A 64 -2.56 -0.21 -8.86
CA TRP A 64 -3.04 0.76 -7.87
C TRP A 64 -4.41 1.27 -8.29
N LEU A 65 -5.42 0.42 -8.10
CA LEU A 65 -6.75 0.59 -8.66
C LEU A 65 -7.78 0.67 -7.54
N PRO A 66 -8.80 1.53 -7.66
CA PRO A 66 -9.89 1.55 -6.70
C PRO A 66 -10.87 0.41 -6.97
N ASN A 67 -11.53 -0.08 -5.92
CA ASN A 67 -12.68 -0.98 -6.06
C ASN A 67 -13.99 -0.26 -6.41
N ARG A 68 -14.01 1.07 -6.32
CA ARG A 68 -15.12 1.94 -6.75
C ARG A 68 -14.60 3.31 -7.19
N GLY A 69 -15.20 3.88 -8.23
CA GLY A 69 -14.80 5.20 -8.76
C GLY A 69 -13.64 5.12 -9.77
N SER A 70 -13.00 6.25 -10.05
CA SER A 70 -11.92 6.33 -11.05
C SER A 70 -10.53 6.30 -10.39
N PRO A 71 -9.52 5.73 -11.08
CA PRO A 71 -8.13 5.79 -10.63
C PRO A 71 -7.65 7.21 -10.33
N ASP A 72 -8.01 8.20 -11.16
CA ASP A 72 -7.61 9.59 -10.96
C ASP A 72 -8.05 10.15 -9.60
N ARG A 73 -9.32 9.95 -9.23
CA ARG A 73 -9.86 10.40 -7.93
C ARG A 73 -9.25 9.64 -6.77
N PHE A 74 -8.92 8.36 -6.99
CA PHE A 74 -8.29 7.55 -5.96
C PHE A 74 -6.85 7.99 -5.70
N TRP A 75 -6.05 8.21 -6.74
CA TRP A 75 -4.68 8.72 -6.58
C TRP A 75 -4.67 10.15 -6.03
N GLU A 76 -5.62 11.00 -6.42
CA GLU A 76 -5.84 12.30 -5.79
C GLU A 76 -6.09 12.16 -4.28
N HIS A 77 -6.97 11.23 -3.87
CA HIS A 77 -7.24 10.96 -2.46
C HIS A 77 -5.98 10.53 -1.71
N GLU A 78 -5.28 9.50 -2.22
CA GLU A 78 -4.08 8.96 -1.57
C GLU A 78 -2.98 10.03 -1.43
N TRP A 79 -2.75 10.83 -2.47
CA TRP A 79 -1.79 11.93 -2.41
C TRP A 79 -2.24 13.01 -1.41
N ASN A 80 -3.42 13.61 -1.62
CA ASN A 80 -3.84 14.77 -0.85
C ASN A 80 -4.05 14.45 0.63
N LYS A 81 -4.51 13.24 0.94
CA LYS A 81 -4.73 12.80 2.32
C LYS A 81 -3.46 12.32 3.01
N HIS A 82 -2.61 11.54 2.33
CA HIS A 82 -1.48 10.85 2.96
C HIS A 82 -0.12 11.34 2.46
N GLY A 83 0.06 11.51 1.15
CA GLY A 83 1.32 12.02 0.56
C GLY A 83 1.73 13.39 1.10
N THR A 84 0.77 14.31 1.23
CA THR A 84 0.99 15.66 1.80
C THR A 84 1.47 15.67 3.24
N CYS A 85 1.30 14.57 3.97
CA CYS A 85 1.73 14.38 5.35
C CYS A 85 3.14 13.79 5.48
N VAL A 86 3.79 13.42 4.37
CA VAL A 86 5.19 12.99 4.40
C VAL A 86 6.08 14.23 4.47
N ASN A 87 6.55 14.57 5.66
CA ASN A 87 7.32 15.80 5.89
C ASN A 87 8.63 15.90 5.07
N THR A 88 9.21 14.78 4.65
CA THR A 88 10.42 14.74 3.81
C THR A 88 10.16 14.96 2.32
N LEU A 89 8.90 15.11 1.92
CA LEU A 89 8.46 15.58 0.60
C LEU A 89 8.20 17.10 0.56
N ALA A 90 8.46 17.82 1.66
CA ALA A 90 8.29 19.26 1.65
C ALA A 90 9.23 19.91 0.63
N SER A 91 8.78 20.94 -0.08
CA SER A 91 9.57 21.65 -1.11
C SER A 91 10.93 22.15 -0.57
N LYS A 92 11.00 22.52 0.70
CA LYS A 92 12.24 22.92 1.40
C LYS A 92 13.28 21.79 1.58
N CYS A 93 12.87 20.53 1.41
CA CYS A 93 13.76 19.37 1.47
C CYS A 93 14.47 19.11 0.14
N TYR A 94 14.08 19.80 -0.93
CA TYR A 94 14.74 19.74 -2.23
C TYR A 94 15.75 20.87 -2.37
N SER A 95 16.86 20.61 -3.08
CA SER A 95 17.74 21.69 -3.52
C SER A 95 16.99 22.64 -4.44
N LYS A 96 17.20 23.96 -4.28
CA LYS A 96 16.46 24.98 -5.05
C LYS A 96 16.50 24.77 -6.56
N ASP A 97 17.63 24.27 -7.06
CA ASP A 97 17.84 24.02 -8.50
C ASP A 97 17.25 22.69 -8.99
N GLN A 98 16.76 21.85 -8.08
CA GLN A 98 16.23 20.50 -8.37
C GLN A 98 14.70 20.41 -8.18
N TYR A 99 14.09 21.36 -7.49
CA TYR A 99 12.64 21.31 -7.26
C TYR A 99 11.87 21.75 -8.50
N ILE A 100 11.12 20.81 -9.06
CA ILE A 100 10.12 21.05 -10.09
C ILE A 100 8.77 20.67 -9.46
N ALA A 101 7.79 21.59 -9.49
CA ALA A 101 6.49 21.33 -8.88
C ALA A 101 5.88 20.02 -9.40
N GLY A 102 5.45 19.16 -8.47
CA GLY A 102 4.90 17.84 -8.78
C GLY A 102 5.91 16.70 -8.74
N ILE A 103 7.22 16.97 -8.61
CA ILE A 103 8.22 15.90 -8.48
C ILE A 103 7.98 15.06 -7.21
N GLU A 104 7.55 15.70 -6.12
CA GLU A 104 7.21 15.05 -4.85
C GLU A 104 6.04 14.06 -4.98
N VAL A 105 5.11 14.33 -5.89
CA VAL A 105 4.01 13.41 -6.24
C VAL A 105 4.60 12.17 -6.89
N VAL A 106 5.43 12.34 -7.92
CA VAL A 106 6.05 11.24 -8.65
C VAL A 106 6.89 10.37 -7.70
N GLU A 107 7.68 10.99 -6.82
CA GLU A 107 8.51 10.29 -5.84
C GLU A 107 7.69 9.50 -4.81
N TYR A 108 6.57 10.04 -4.34
CA TYR A 108 5.66 9.32 -3.44
C TYR A 108 5.08 8.06 -4.08
N PHE A 109 4.50 8.21 -5.28
CA PHE A 109 3.90 7.08 -5.99
C PHE A 109 4.94 6.05 -6.40
N GLN A 110 6.13 6.49 -6.84
CA GLN A 110 7.24 5.59 -7.15
C GLN A 110 7.66 4.79 -5.92
N LYS A 111 7.81 5.45 -4.75
CA LYS A 111 8.22 4.76 -3.53
C LYS A 111 7.20 3.72 -3.07
N ALA A 112 5.92 4.05 -3.13
CA ALA A 112 4.84 3.12 -2.80
C ALA A 112 4.85 1.90 -3.73
N VAL A 113 5.03 2.12 -5.04
CA VAL A 113 5.19 1.04 -6.04
C VAL A 113 6.43 0.18 -5.78
N ASP A 114 7.57 0.78 -5.44
CA ASP A 114 8.82 0.06 -5.14
C ASP A 114 8.73 -0.78 -3.86
N LEU A 115 7.98 -0.31 -2.86
CA LEU A 115 7.65 -1.10 -1.67
C LEU A 115 6.73 -2.25 -2.03
N PHE A 116 5.63 -1.99 -2.74
CA PHE A 116 4.68 -3.00 -3.17
C PHE A 116 5.35 -4.15 -3.94
N LYS A 117 6.23 -3.84 -4.90
CA LYS A 117 6.99 -4.85 -5.67
C LYS A 117 7.86 -5.76 -4.79
N ARG A 118 8.33 -5.28 -3.64
CA ARG A 118 9.11 -6.08 -2.67
C ARG A 118 8.22 -6.87 -1.72
N LEU A 119 6.96 -6.45 -1.56
CA LEU A 119 5.97 -7.01 -0.66
C LEU A 119 4.95 -7.85 -1.44
N ASP A 120 5.45 -8.85 -2.18
CA ASP A 120 4.61 -9.72 -3.00
C ASP A 120 3.81 -10.72 -2.14
N THR A 121 2.68 -10.24 -1.61
CA THR A 121 1.77 -10.97 -0.72
C THR A 121 1.23 -12.23 -1.40
N TYR A 122 0.84 -12.16 -2.68
CA TYR A 122 0.33 -13.33 -3.40
C TYR A 122 1.41 -14.40 -3.52
N LYS A 123 2.62 -14.03 -3.95
CA LYS A 123 3.73 -14.98 -4.10
C LYS A 123 4.11 -15.63 -2.78
N ALA A 124 4.13 -14.89 -1.69
CA ALA A 124 4.41 -15.45 -0.37
C ALA A 124 3.34 -16.48 0.04
N LEU A 125 2.06 -16.13 -0.07
CA LEU A 125 0.94 -17.03 0.27
C LEU A 125 0.94 -18.28 -0.62
N SER A 126 1.03 -18.10 -1.94
CA SER A 126 1.03 -19.21 -2.91
C SER A 126 2.21 -20.17 -2.70
N SER A 127 3.38 -19.66 -2.35
CA SER A 127 4.57 -20.49 -2.05
C SER A 127 4.40 -21.35 -0.79
N ALA A 128 3.49 -20.97 0.12
CA ALA A 128 3.08 -21.75 1.28
C ALA A 128 1.83 -22.62 1.03
N GLY A 129 1.33 -22.68 -0.22
CA GLY A 129 0.11 -23.42 -0.57
C GLY A 129 -1.19 -22.71 -0.18
N ILE A 130 -1.13 -21.43 0.23
CA ILE A 130 -2.28 -20.58 0.51
C ILE A 130 -2.70 -19.91 -0.80
N LEU A 131 -3.59 -20.57 -1.53
CA LEU A 131 -4.10 -20.12 -2.83
C LEU A 131 -5.55 -19.68 -2.71
N PRO A 132 -6.02 -18.76 -3.56
CA PRO A 132 -7.43 -18.41 -3.58
C PRO A 132 -8.32 -19.63 -3.85
N SER A 133 -9.40 -19.79 -3.07
CA SER A 133 -10.31 -20.94 -3.14
C SER A 133 -11.71 -20.59 -2.66
N HIS A 134 -12.73 -21.24 -3.23
CA HIS A 134 -14.10 -21.17 -2.72
C HIS A 134 -14.37 -22.16 -1.57
N ASP A 135 -13.60 -23.26 -1.51
CA ASP A 135 -13.85 -24.38 -0.60
C ASP A 135 -12.88 -24.41 0.57
N LYS A 136 -11.64 -23.93 0.38
CA LYS A 136 -10.62 -23.91 1.42
C LYS A 136 -10.75 -22.65 2.27
N THR A 137 -10.45 -22.84 3.55
CA THR A 137 -10.26 -21.75 4.51
C THR A 137 -8.94 -21.90 5.23
N TYR A 138 -8.42 -20.81 5.75
CA TYR A 138 -7.11 -20.75 6.39
C TYR A 138 -7.22 -20.26 7.83
N SER A 139 -6.21 -20.57 8.65
CA SER A 139 -6.06 -19.93 9.96
C SER A 139 -5.30 -18.63 9.87
N LEU A 140 -5.60 -17.72 10.81
CA LEU A 140 -4.85 -16.45 10.94
C LEU A 140 -3.36 -16.72 11.16
N LYS A 141 -3.05 -17.75 11.96
CA LYS A 141 -1.67 -18.14 12.27
C LYS A 141 -0.89 -18.50 11.01
N GLU A 142 -1.45 -19.36 10.14
CA GLU A 142 -0.79 -19.76 8.89
C GLU A 142 -0.50 -18.57 7.99
N ILE A 143 -1.51 -17.71 7.74
CA ILE A 143 -1.33 -16.50 6.91
C ILE A 143 -0.27 -15.58 7.52
N GLN A 144 -0.36 -15.32 8.83
CA GLN A 144 0.56 -14.43 9.52
C GLN A 144 2.00 -14.94 9.48
N GLU A 145 2.23 -16.22 9.75
CA GLU A 145 3.55 -16.83 9.74
C GLU A 145 4.16 -16.79 8.34
N THR A 146 3.37 -17.04 7.29
CA THR A 146 3.80 -16.92 5.90
C THR A 146 4.21 -15.49 5.55
N LEU A 147 3.38 -14.50 5.86
CA LEU A 147 3.68 -13.10 5.51
C LEU A 147 4.81 -12.50 6.35
N THR A 148 5.03 -13.01 7.57
CA THR A 148 6.17 -12.62 8.40
C THR A 148 7.50 -12.96 7.71
N GLN A 149 7.55 -13.98 6.85
CA GLN A 149 8.79 -14.32 6.11
C GLN A 149 9.21 -13.25 5.10
N ILE A 150 8.31 -12.36 4.68
CA ILE A 150 8.63 -11.30 3.73
C ILE A 150 9.52 -10.23 4.38
N THR A 151 9.20 -9.84 5.62
CA THR A 151 9.80 -8.66 6.27
C THR A 151 10.47 -8.97 7.61
N GLY A 152 10.28 -10.17 8.14
CA GLY A 152 10.66 -10.55 9.51
C GLY A 152 9.72 -9.97 10.59
N GLN A 153 8.62 -9.30 10.20
CA GLN A 153 7.68 -8.65 11.10
C GLN A 153 6.24 -9.03 10.75
N LYS A 154 5.37 -9.08 11.76
CA LYS A 154 3.95 -9.37 11.53
C LYS A 154 3.31 -8.19 10.78
N ALA A 155 2.57 -8.51 9.72
CA ALA A 155 1.66 -7.58 9.06
C ALA A 155 0.31 -7.54 9.79
N ILE A 156 -0.43 -6.44 9.63
CA ILE A 156 -1.82 -6.31 10.11
C ILE A 156 -2.73 -6.92 9.04
N LEU A 157 -3.67 -7.77 9.47
CA LEU A 157 -4.56 -8.53 8.59
C LEU A 157 -6.01 -8.15 8.81
N ASN A 158 -6.62 -7.51 7.81
CA ASN A 158 -8.02 -7.11 7.88
C ASN A 158 -8.90 -7.96 6.97
N CYS A 159 -10.06 -8.32 7.52
CA CYS A 159 -11.08 -9.12 6.89
C CYS A 159 -12.42 -8.38 6.87
N HIS A 160 -13.21 -8.64 5.81
CA HIS A 160 -14.64 -8.36 5.77
C HIS A 160 -15.38 -9.62 6.22
N GLY A 161 -15.77 -9.66 7.49
CA GLY A 161 -16.22 -10.90 8.12
C GLY A 161 -15.09 -11.94 8.13
N ALA A 162 -15.26 -13.04 7.39
CA ALA A 162 -14.22 -14.05 7.24
C ALA A 162 -13.36 -13.86 5.98
N GLN A 163 -13.72 -12.95 5.08
CA GLN A 163 -12.98 -12.77 3.82
C GLN A 163 -11.74 -11.91 4.04
N LEU A 164 -10.57 -12.46 3.73
CA LEU A 164 -9.32 -11.72 3.73
C LEU A 164 -9.38 -10.58 2.71
N ASN A 165 -9.10 -9.34 3.15
CA ASN A 165 -9.28 -8.15 2.33
C ASN A 165 -8.07 -7.20 2.32
N GLU A 166 -7.40 -6.96 3.45
CA GLU A 166 -6.23 -6.09 3.48
C GLU A 166 -5.04 -6.70 4.21
N VAL A 167 -3.84 -6.34 3.76
CA VAL A 167 -2.59 -6.56 4.47
C VAL A 167 -1.84 -5.24 4.59
N TRP A 168 -1.43 -4.89 5.82
CA TRP A 168 -0.64 -3.68 6.06
C TRP A 168 0.74 -4.02 6.63
N TYR A 169 1.78 -3.54 5.95
CA TYR A 169 3.18 -3.72 6.33
C TYR A 169 3.73 -2.43 6.93
N SER A 170 4.25 -2.53 8.15
CA SER A 170 4.75 -1.38 8.91
C SER A 170 6.26 -1.21 8.78
N PHE A 171 6.70 0.04 8.66
CA PHE A 171 8.10 0.41 8.52
C PHE A 171 8.42 1.68 9.29
N ASN A 172 9.57 1.71 9.94
CA ASN A 172 10.28 2.94 10.27
C ASN A 172 11.14 3.34 9.07
N VAL A 173 11.40 4.64 8.89
CA VAL A 173 12.24 5.13 7.78
C VAL A 173 13.50 5.76 8.35
N GLN A 174 14.66 5.27 7.92
CA GLN A 174 15.95 5.89 8.19
C GLN A 174 16.36 6.75 6.99
N GLY A 175 16.28 8.06 7.14
CA GLY A 175 16.49 9.03 6.05
C GLY A 175 15.16 9.63 5.59
N ASN A 176 15.09 9.99 4.31
CA ASN A 176 13.89 10.55 3.68
C ASN A 176 13.07 9.50 2.94
N LEU A 177 11.91 9.87 2.41
CA LEU A 177 11.07 8.96 1.63
C LEU A 177 11.79 8.42 0.39
N GLN A 178 12.51 9.30 -0.31
CA GLN A 178 13.08 9.08 -1.65
C GLN A 178 14.16 8.00 -1.65
N THR A 179 15.15 8.14 -0.76
CA THR A 179 16.35 7.30 -0.71
C THR A 179 16.55 6.59 0.62
N GLY A 180 15.73 6.91 1.62
CA GLY A 180 15.83 6.31 2.94
C GLY A 180 15.55 4.81 2.96
N ARG A 181 16.06 4.18 4.03
CA ARG A 181 15.88 2.76 4.28
C ARG A 181 14.59 2.52 5.06
N PHE A 182 13.68 1.77 4.46
CA PHE A 182 12.47 1.29 5.09
C PHE A 182 12.80 0.04 5.92
N VAL A 183 12.80 0.20 7.24
CA VAL A 183 13.11 -0.86 8.21
C VAL A 183 11.80 -1.46 8.72
N PRO A 184 11.51 -2.74 8.46
CA PRO A 184 10.31 -3.39 8.96
C PRO A 184 10.16 -3.25 10.47
N THR A 185 8.93 -3.04 10.93
CA THR A 185 8.58 -3.02 12.36
C THR A 185 7.22 -3.69 12.55
N TYR A 186 6.93 -4.17 13.77
CA TYR A 186 5.59 -4.59 14.17
C TYR A 186 4.58 -3.44 14.09
N GLY A 187 5.08 -2.20 14.04
CA GLY A 187 4.25 -0.99 14.05
C GLY A 187 3.76 -0.66 15.45
N ILE A 188 2.84 0.29 15.49
CA ILE A 188 2.29 0.92 16.70
C ILE A 188 0.81 0.60 16.90
N HIS A 189 0.17 0.06 15.86
CA HIS A 189 -1.18 -0.48 15.96
C HIS A 189 -1.09 -1.77 16.77
N SER A 190 -1.57 -1.74 18.01
CA SER A 190 -1.55 -2.87 18.95
C SER A 190 -2.39 -4.06 18.48
N SER A 191 -3.20 -3.91 17.44
CA SER A 191 -4.02 -4.97 16.86
C SER A 191 -3.31 -5.70 15.72
N SER A 192 -3.45 -7.03 15.67
CA SER A 192 -3.09 -7.84 14.49
C SER A 192 -4.10 -7.72 13.34
N GLY A 193 -5.02 -6.75 13.41
CA GLY A 193 -6.18 -6.60 12.53
C GLY A 193 -7.43 -7.26 13.11
N ASN A 194 -8.45 -7.46 12.28
CA ASN A 194 -9.78 -7.94 12.69
C ASN A 194 -10.16 -9.34 12.16
N CYS A 195 -9.24 -10.03 11.47
CA CYS A 195 -9.51 -11.36 10.94
C CYS A 195 -9.77 -12.41 12.04
N PRO A 196 -10.69 -13.38 11.83
CA PRO A 196 -10.94 -14.45 12.79
C PRO A 196 -9.75 -15.41 12.89
N ALA A 197 -9.59 -16.08 14.04
CA ALA A 197 -8.48 -17.01 14.26
C ALA A 197 -8.45 -18.18 13.27
N ARG A 198 -9.62 -18.60 12.75
CA ARG A 198 -9.82 -19.70 11.80
C ARG A 198 -10.96 -19.39 10.83
N GLY A 199 -11.03 -20.13 9.73
CA GLY A 199 -12.11 -20.01 8.77
C GLY A 199 -11.95 -18.82 7.81
N ILE A 200 -10.75 -18.25 7.71
CA ILE A 200 -10.48 -17.13 6.81
C ILE A 200 -10.63 -17.61 5.36
N LYS A 201 -11.45 -16.90 4.60
CA LYS A 201 -11.69 -17.14 3.17
C LYS A 201 -10.76 -16.26 2.36
N TYR A 202 -9.89 -16.88 1.57
CA TYR A 202 -9.11 -16.19 0.54
C TYR A 202 -9.77 -16.50 -0.80
N LEU A 203 -10.72 -15.67 -1.22
CA LEU A 203 -11.57 -15.96 -2.38
C LEU A 203 -10.84 -15.66 -3.69
N PRO A 204 -11.05 -16.42 -4.77
CA PRO A 204 -10.50 -16.09 -6.08
C PRO A 204 -11.14 -14.82 -6.64
N LYS A 205 -10.33 -14.02 -7.34
CA LYS A 205 -10.82 -12.91 -8.17
C LYS A 205 -11.51 -13.47 -9.41
N LYS A 206 -12.72 -12.99 -9.71
CA LYS A 206 -13.41 -13.26 -10.98
C LYS A 206 -12.93 -12.26 -12.03
N VAL A 207 -11.79 -12.56 -12.67
CA VAL A 207 -11.17 -11.70 -13.69
C VAL A 207 -11.60 -12.11 -15.09
#